data_AF-A0A6L7F4G0-F1
#
_entry.id   AF-A0A6L7F4G0-F1
#
_cell.length_a   1.000
_cell.length_b   1.000
_cell.length_c   1.000
_cell.angle_alpha   90.00
_cell.angle_beta   90.00
_cell.angle_gamma   90.00
#
_symmetry.space_group_name_H-M   'P 1'
#
loop_
_entity.id
_entity.type
_entity.pdbx_description
1 polymer ?
#
loop_
_entity_poly.entity_id
_entity_poly.type
_entity_poly.pdbx_seq_one_letter_code
_entity_poly.pdbx_strand_id
1 'polypeptide(L)'
;MLDQDAAAVIDRLDRALTTSGLSLRQFARALGTSPSRFVAYRSGRTAPSAAFLLRAERIGDALGRAREQHVPSSIEAAAALRRATKRGDDDWTWAIALEVRDRLRDVLEHRRDLAAAWEAQPPAVDDHWDALIAAFVDHEFSQAGLPAPKWTARHSLEQPWVLDTPRLTDDQVRAQTPEWLAERNIFVATKDLVTA
;
A
#
# COMPACT_ATOMS: atom_id res chain seq x y z
N MET A 1 14.71 -32.38 15.40
CA MET A 1 13.26 -32.58 15.22
C MET A 1 12.61 -31.26 15.59
N LEU A 2 11.87 -30.63 14.67
CA LEU A 2 11.09 -29.43 14.99
C LEU A 2 9.95 -29.83 15.93
N ASP A 3 9.64 -29.00 16.93
CA ASP A 3 8.47 -29.23 17.78
C ASP A 3 7.17 -29.00 16.98
N GLN A 4 6.07 -29.53 17.52
CA GLN A 4 4.76 -29.51 16.86
C GLN A 4 4.25 -28.09 16.58
N ASP A 5 4.48 -27.15 17.49
CA ASP A 5 3.99 -25.78 17.37
C ASP A 5 4.82 -25.00 16.33
N ALA A 6 6.14 -25.19 16.32
CA ALA A 6 7.01 -24.63 15.30
C ALA A 6 6.65 -25.14 13.90
N ALA A 7 6.36 -26.44 13.75
CA ALA A 7 5.89 -27.00 12.50
C ALA A 7 4.55 -26.39 12.04
N ALA A 8 3.60 -26.19 12.97
CA ALA A 8 2.31 -25.58 12.67
C ALA A 8 2.44 -24.11 12.24
N VAL A 9 3.35 -23.34 12.88
CA VAL A 9 3.64 -21.95 12.47
C VAL A 9 4.21 -21.90 11.05
N ILE A 10 5.14 -22.80 10.73
CA ILE A 10 5.74 -22.89 9.38
C ILE A 10 4.66 -23.19 8.33
N ASP A 11 3.80 -24.19 8.56
CA ASP A 11 2.72 -24.56 7.62
C ASP A 11 1.79 -23.36 7.34
N ARG A 12 1.43 -22.60 8.38
CA ARG A 12 0.56 -21.42 8.25
C ARG A 12 1.23 -20.30 7.45
N LEU A 13 2.54 -20.07 7.64
CA LEU A 13 3.29 -19.09 6.85
C LEU A 13 3.41 -19.52 5.37
N ASP A 14 3.61 -20.82 5.12
CA ASP A 14 3.72 -21.38 3.77
C ASP A 14 2.39 -21.33 3.03
N ARG A 15 1.29 -21.61 3.74
CA ARG A 15 -0.07 -21.42 3.23
C ARG A 15 -0.33 -19.97 2.89
N ALA A 16 -0.04 -19.04 3.80
CA ALA A 16 -0.24 -17.61 3.58
C ALA A 16 0.53 -17.11 2.35
N LEU A 17 1.79 -17.53 2.19
CA LEU A 17 2.61 -17.22 1.00
C LEU A 17 1.98 -17.77 -0.29
N THR A 18 1.50 -19.01 -0.24
CA THR A 18 0.93 -19.69 -1.41
C THR A 18 -0.38 -19.03 -1.82
N THR A 19 -1.28 -18.78 -0.86
CA THR A 19 -2.57 -18.11 -1.07
C THR A 19 -2.39 -16.69 -1.63
N SER A 20 -1.37 -15.96 -1.15
CA SER A 20 -1.12 -14.60 -1.64
C SER A 20 -0.75 -14.55 -3.13
N GLY A 21 -0.27 -15.67 -3.70
CA GLY A 21 0.17 -15.72 -5.09
C GLY A 21 1.44 -14.93 -5.41
N LEU A 22 2.17 -14.47 -4.40
CA LEU A 22 3.39 -13.68 -4.57
C LEU A 22 4.62 -14.58 -4.51
N SER A 23 5.74 -14.12 -5.09
CA SER A 23 7.03 -14.73 -4.79
C SER A 23 7.41 -14.49 -3.33
N LEU A 24 8.29 -15.34 -2.78
CA LEU A 24 8.81 -15.21 -1.41
C LEU A 24 9.32 -13.80 -1.10
N ARG A 25 10.09 -13.21 -2.03
CA ARG A 25 10.66 -11.87 -1.85
C ARG A 25 9.58 -10.79 -1.81
N GLN A 26 8.58 -10.90 -2.69
CA GLN A 26 7.46 -9.96 -2.73
C GLN A 26 6.58 -10.10 -1.48
N PHE A 27 6.27 -11.31 -1.04
CA PHE A 27 5.46 -11.52 0.16
C PHE A 27 6.18 -11.06 1.43
N ALA A 28 7.47 -11.38 1.59
CA ALA A 28 8.26 -10.87 2.71
C ALA A 28 8.21 -9.33 2.77
N ARG A 29 8.38 -8.66 1.62
CA ARG A 29 8.23 -7.20 1.52
C ARG A 29 6.81 -6.75 1.88
N ALA A 30 5.78 -7.40 1.35
CA ALA A 30 4.38 -7.07 1.63
C ALA A 30 4.05 -7.12 3.13
N LEU A 31 4.73 -8.00 3.89
CA LEU A 31 4.61 -8.10 5.35
C LEU A 31 5.48 -7.10 6.12
N GLY A 32 6.29 -6.29 5.44
CA GLY A 32 7.24 -5.35 6.06
C GLY A 32 8.46 -6.03 6.69
N THR A 33 8.92 -7.15 6.11
CA THR A 33 10.12 -7.88 6.58
C THR A 33 11.10 -8.18 5.45
N SER A 34 12.31 -8.60 5.79
CA SER A 34 13.30 -9.02 4.80
C SER A 34 13.07 -10.47 4.35
N PRO A 35 13.45 -10.83 3.10
CA PRO A 35 13.38 -12.22 2.64
C PRO A 35 14.18 -13.19 3.51
N SER A 36 15.36 -12.77 4.01
CA SER A 36 16.21 -13.59 4.88
C SER A 36 15.55 -13.87 6.22
N ARG A 37 14.89 -12.88 6.83
CA ARG A 37 14.16 -13.03 8.09
C ARG A 37 12.91 -13.90 7.91
N PHE A 38 12.20 -13.74 6.80
CA PHE A 38 11.06 -14.60 6.47
C PHE A 38 11.48 -16.06 6.26
N VAL A 39 12.60 -16.32 5.58
CA VAL A 39 13.19 -17.66 5.47
C VAL A 39 13.62 -18.21 6.84
N ALA A 40 14.15 -17.38 7.74
CA ALA A 40 14.46 -17.82 9.10
C ALA A 40 13.22 -18.29 9.86
N TYR A 41 12.08 -17.61 9.71
CA TYR A 41 10.79 -18.04 10.26
C TYR A 41 10.34 -19.38 9.68
N ARG A 42 10.37 -19.51 8.35
CA ARG A 42 9.95 -20.75 7.65
C ARG A 42 10.87 -21.95 7.87
N SER A 43 12.11 -21.73 8.29
CA SER A 43 13.05 -22.81 8.66
C SER A 43 12.99 -23.16 10.15
N GLY A 44 12.17 -22.47 10.95
CA GLY A 44 12.09 -22.63 12.40
C GLY A 44 13.34 -22.18 13.16
N ARG A 45 14.31 -21.55 12.48
CA ARG A 45 15.51 -20.97 13.13
C ARG A 45 15.16 -19.78 14.01
N THR A 46 14.02 -19.15 13.79
CA THR A 46 13.52 -18.03 14.58
C THR A 46 12.01 -18.15 14.66
N ALA A 47 11.44 -17.98 15.86
CA ALA A 47 10.00 -17.90 16.01
C ALA A 47 9.51 -16.48 15.60
N PRO A 48 8.51 -16.34 14.71
CA PRO A 48 7.84 -15.07 14.50
C PRO A 48 6.99 -14.73 15.74
N SER A 49 6.66 -13.45 15.92
CA SER A 49 5.63 -13.09 16.90
C SER A 49 4.24 -13.53 16.42
N ALA A 50 3.32 -13.75 17.35
CA ALA A 50 1.93 -14.05 17.01
C ALA A 50 1.31 -12.98 16.10
N ALA A 51 1.60 -11.70 16.38
CA ALA A 51 1.14 -10.58 15.55
C ALA A 51 1.68 -10.63 14.11
N PHE A 52 2.90 -11.14 13.89
CA PHE A 52 3.45 -11.32 12.55
C PHE A 52 2.73 -12.45 11.80
N LEU A 53 2.47 -13.58 12.47
CA LEU A 53 1.74 -14.70 11.87
C LEU A 53 0.32 -14.29 11.47
N LEU A 54 -0.43 -13.65 12.37
CA LEU A 54 -1.78 -13.18 12.09
C LEU A 54 -1.81 -12.16 10.94
N ARG A 55 -0.81 -11.28 10.86
CA ARG A 55 -0.65 -10.37 9.72
C ARG A 55 -0.42 -11.15 8.43
N ALA A 56 0.46 -12.14 8.45
CA ALA A 56 0.78 -12.94 7.26
C ALA A 56 -0.46 -13.65 6.70
N GLU A 57 -1.25 -14.28 7.56
CA GLU A 57 -2.47 -14.97 7.16
C GLU A 57 -3.51 -14.00 6.60
N ARG A 58 -3.77 -12.90 7.32
CA ARG A 58 -4.77 -11.91 6.91
C ARG A 58 -4.42 -11.24 5.57
N ILE A 59 -3.15 -10.85 5.39
CA ILE A 59 -2.68 -10.26 4.12
C ILE A 59 -2.65 -11.31 3.01
N GLY A 60 -2.18 -12.53 3.29
CA GLY A 60 -2.12 -13.61 2.31
C GLY A 60 -3.50 -13.99 1.76
N ASP A 61 -4.49 -14.16 2.65
CA ASP A 61 -5.88 -14.44 2.28
C ASP A 61 -6.50 -13.29 1.49
N ALA A 62 -6.39 -12.05 1.99
CA ALA A 62 -6.98 -10.90 1.32
C ALA A 62 -6.39 -10.66 -0.08
N LEU A 63 -5.08 -10.86 -0.27
CA LEU A 63 -4.46 -10.80 -1.60
C LEU A 63 -4.97 -11.91 -2.53
N GLY A 64 -5.11 -13.14 -2.02
CA GLY A 64 -5.65 -14.26 -2.79
C GLY A 64 -7.08 -13.98 -3.27
N ARG A 65 -7.95 -13.56 -2.35
CA ARG A 65 -9.36 -13.24 -2.63
C ARG A 65 -9.52 -12.00 -3.52
N ALA A 66 -8.72 -10.96 -3.30
CA ALA A 66 -8.72 -9.76 -4.12
C ALA A 66 -8.38 -10.10 -5.58
N ARG A 67 -7.36 -10.91 -5.80
CA ARG A 67 -6.98 -11.40 -7.15
C ARG A 67 -8.10 -12.20 -7.81
N GLU A 68 -8.70 -13.16 -7.09
CA GLU A 68 -9.82 -13.97 -7.62
C GLU A 68 -11.01 -13.11 -8.06
N GLN A 69 -11.23 -12.00 -7.36
CA GLN A 69 -12.38 -11.13 -7.54
C GLN A 69 -12.06 -9.86 -8.34
N HIS A 70 -10.84 -9.76 -8.87
CA HIS A 70 -10.35 -8.60 -9.64
C HIS A 70 -10.49 -7.27 -8.88
N VAL A 71 -10.34 -7.33 -7.56
CA VAL A 71 -10.32 -6.17 -6.68
C VAL A 71 -8.86 -5.72 -6.53
N PRO A 72 -8.55 -4.42 -6.70
CA PRO A 72 -7.17 -3.96 -6.63
C PRO A 72 -6.57 -4.09 -5.23
N SER A 73 -5.27 -4.30 -5.22
CA SER A 73 -4.40 -4.24 -4.04
C SER A 73 -3.41 -3.08 -4.11
N SER A 74 -2.76 -2.75 -2.98
CA SER A 74 -1.67 -1.77 -2.96
C SER A 74 -0.49 -2.17 -3.87
N ILE A 75 -0.25 -3.48 -4.03
CA ILE A 75 0.82 -4.02 -4.88
C ILE A 75 0.52 -3.74 -6.36
N GLU A 76 -0.73 -3.95 -6.78
CA GLU A 76 -1.16 -3.67 -8.15
C GLU A 76 -1.22 -2.17 -8.43
N ALA A 77 -1.68 -1.36 -7.46
CA ALA A 77 -1.66 0.09 -7.53
C ALA A 77 -0.24 0.63 -7.77
N ALA A 78 0.74 0.20 -6.97
CA ALA A 78 2.13 0.60 -7.16
C ALA A 78 2.72 0.08 -8.49
N ALA A 79 2.31 -1.09 -8.95
CA ALA A 79 2.71 -1.59 -10.27
C ALA A 79 2.12 -0.76 -11.42
N ALA A 80 0.86 -0.31 -11.30
CA ALA A 80 0.21 0.58 -12.26
C ALA A 80 0.92 1.94 -12.33
N LEU A 81 1.21 2.53 -11.16
CA LEU A 81 1.94 3.80 -11.08
C LEU A 81 3.36 3.68 -11.64
N ARG A 82 4.12 2.63 -11.30
CA ARG A 82 5.45 2.41 -11.91
C ARG A 82 5.40 2.29 -13.43
N ARG A 83 4.34 1.70 -13.99
CA ARG A 83 4.18 1.63 -15.45
C ARG A 83 3.84 2.99 -16.06
N ALA A 84 3.07 3.82 -15.36
CA ALA A 84 2.74 5.18 -15.78
C ALA A 84 3.96 6.10 -15.70
N THR A 85 4.70 6.11 -14.58
CA THR A 85 5.91 6.92 -14.42
C THR A 85 6.98 6.60 -15.46
N LYS A 86 7.14 5.32 -15.81
CA LYS A 86 8.08 4.90 -16.86
C LYS A 86 7.76 5.49 -18.25
N ARG A 87 6.51 5.92 -18.49
CA ARG A 87 6.13 6.59 -19.74
C ARG A 87 6.50 8.07 -19.77
N GLY A 88 6.78 8.68 -18.61
CA GLY A 88 7.14 10.09 -18.49
C GLY A 88 5.98 11.05 -18.74
N ASP A 89 4.76 10.60 -18.49
CA ASP A 89 3.53 11.40 -18.62
C ASP A 89 2.94 11.59 -17.21
N ASP A 90 3.22 12.76 -16.62
CA ASP A 90 2.84 13.07 -15.25
C ASP A 90 1.32 13.28 -15.11
N ASP A 91 0.66 13.84 -16.12
CA ASP A 91 -0.80 14.00 -16.17
C ASP A 91 -1.49 12.62 -16.16
N TRP A 92 -1.00 11.70 -17.00
CA TRP A 92 -1.49 10.33 -17.00
C TRP A 92 -1.19 9.61 -15.68
N THR A 93 0.01 9.79 -15.12
CA THR A 93 0.38 9.18 -13.84
C THR A 93 -0.49 9.69 -12.70
N TRP A 94 -0.82 10.98 -12.72
CA TRP A 94 -1.76 11.59 -11.80
C TRP A 94 -3.17 10.99 -11.94
N ALA A 95 -3.69 10.84 -13.16
CA ALA A 95 -4.98 10.21 -13.40
C ALA A 95 -5.03 8.77 -12.84
N ILE A 96 -3.96 8.00 -13.02
CA ILE A 96 -3.83 6.65 -12.42
C ILE A 96 -3.80 6.73 -10.88
N ALA A 97 -3.15 7.72 -10.29
CA ALA A 97 -3.12 7.89 -8.84
C ALA A 97 -4.52 8.17 -8.26
N LEU A 98 -5.31 9.02 -8.92
CA LEU A 98 -6.70 9.28 -8.53
C LEU A 98 -7.57 8.03 -8.66
N GLU A 99 -7.46 7.31 -9.77
CA GLU A 99 -8.17 6.05 -9.98
C GLU A 99 -7.83 5.01 -8.90
N VAL A 100 -6.56 4.95 -8.47
CA VAL A 100 -6.10 4.10 -7.36
C VAL A 100 -6.78 4.50 -6.05
N ARG A 101 -6.88 5.79 -5.75
CA ARG A 101 -7.56 6.30 -4.55
C ARG A 101 -9.04 5.95 -4.55
N ASP A 102 -9.73 6.19 -5.66
CA ASP A 102 -11.17 5.93 -5.77
C ASP A 102 -11.48 4.44 -5.62
N ARG A 103 -10.67 3.58 -6.23
CA ARG A 103 -10.84 2.13 -6.04
C ARG A 103 -10.53 1.69 -4.61
N LEU A 104 -9.56 2.29 -3.94
CA LEU A 104 -9.35 2.02 -2.52
C LEU A 104 -10.59 2.41 -1.70
N ARG A 105 -11.13 3.60 -1.93
CA ARG A 105 -12.35 4.05 -1.25
C ARG A 105 -13.49 3.07 -1.45
N ASP A 106 -13.74 2.65 -2.69
CA ASP A 106 -14.76 1.64 -3.01
C ASP A 106 -14.54 0.31 -2.26
N VAL A 107 -13.28 -0.15 -2.18
CA VAL A 107 -12.93 -1.34 -1.39
C VAL A 107 -13.24 -1.15 0.09
N LEU A 108 -12.91 -0.01 0.67
CA LEU A 108 -13.14 0.24 2.09
C LEU A 108 -14.63 0.40 2.43
N GLU A 109 -15.42 0.97 1.52
CA GLU A 109 -16.86 1.18 1.68
C GLU A 109 -17.66 -0.12 1.47
N HIS A 110 -17.37 -0.85 0.39
CA HIS A 110 -18.22 -1.95 -0.05
C HIS A 110 -17.62 -3.33 0.19
N ARG A 111 -16.28 -3.43 0.26
CA ARG A 111 -15.53 -4.71 0.28
C ARG A 111 -14.53 -4.76 1.44
N ARG A 112 -14.95 -4.29 2.62
CA ARG A 112 -14.09 -4.09 3.80
C ARG A 112 -13.34 -5.35 4.24
N ASP A 113 -13.87 -6.54 3.94
CA ASP A 113 -13.21 -7.83 4.18
C ASP A 113 -11.92 -8.02 3.34
N LEU A 114 -11.73 -7.24 2.28
CA LEU A 114 -10.54 -7.21 1.43
C LEU A 114 -9.59 -6.05 1.77
N ALA A 115 -9.87 -5.23 2.79
CA ALA A 115 -9.03 -4.09 3.16
C ALA A 115 -7.56 -4.50 3.43
N ALA A 116 -7.33 -5.72 3.93
CA ALA A 116 -5.97 -6.21 4.16
C ALA A 116 -5.12 -6.40 2.89
N ALA A 117 -5.73 -6.43 1.69
CA ALA A 117 -4.99 -6.38 0.44
C ALA A 117 -4.29 -5.02 0.22
N TRP A 118 -4.78 -3.97 0.87
CA TRP A 118 -4.16 -2.64 0.91
C TRP A 118 -3.24 -2.42 2.11
N GLU A 119 -3.30 -3.30 3.12
CA GLU A 119 -2.29 -3.33 4.19
C GLU A 119 -0.94 -3.88 3.73
N ALA A 120 -0.91 -4.64 2.63
CA ALA A 120 0.31 -5.14 2.02
C ALA A 120 1.24 -3.98 1.66
N GLN A 121 2.50 -4.01 2.11
CA GLN A 121 3.46 -2.97 1.75
C GLN A 121 3.87 -3.09 0.28
N PRO A 122 3.64 -2.05 -0.54
CA PRO A 122 3.92 -2.11 -1.97
C PRO A 122 5.43 -2.04 -2.31
N PRO A 123 5.81 -2.46 -3.54
CA PRO A 123 7.11 -2.14 -4.10
C PRO A 123 7.24 -0.65 -4.43
N ALA A 124 8.40 -0.05 -4.16
CA ALA A 124 8.65 1.39 -4.31
C ALA A 124 8.61 1.83 -5.78
N VAL A 125 7.91 2.91 -6.07
CA VAL A 125 7.81 3.52 -7.41
C VAL A 125 8.94 4.53 -7.58
N ASP A 126 8.81 5.66 -6.92
CA ASP A 126 9.80 6.68 -6.60
C ASP A 126 9.24 7.48 -5.42
N ASP A 127 10.02 8.40 -4.85
CA ASP A 127 9.70 9.03 -3.57
C ASP A 127 8.41 9.86 -3.61
N HIS A 128 8.12 10.57 -4.70
CA HIS A 128 6.92 11.40 -4.84
C HIS A 128 5.65 10.54 -4.85
N TRP A 129 5.58 9.56 -5.74
CA TRP A 129 4.40 8.70 -5.86
C TRP A 129 4.26 7.75 -4.66
N ASP A 130 5.37 7.30 -4.09
CA ASP A 130 5.38 6.52 -2.85
C ASP A 130 4.75 7.29 -1.68
N ALA A 131 5.05 8.58 -1.55
CA ALA A 131 4.47 9.44 -0.52
C ALA A 131 2.99 9.72 -0.78
N LEU A 132 2.58 9.93 -2.03
CA LEU A 132 1.18 10.14 -2.39
C LEU A 132 0.31 8.91 -2.12
N ILE A 133 0.73 7.72 -2.56
CA ILE A 133 -0.02 6.49 -2.28
C ILE A 133 -0.12 6.26 -0.77
N ALA A 134 0.97 6.48 -0.03
CA ALA A 134 0.94 6.38 1.44
C ALA A 134 -0.09 7.36 2.04
N ALA A 135 -0.12 8.60 1.56
CA ALA A 135 -1.08 9.61 2.01
C ALA A 135 -2.54 9.22 1.70
N PHE A 136 -2.81 8.74 0.48
CA PHE A 136 -4.13 8.26 0.08
C PHE A 136 -4.56 7.07 0.95
N VAL A 137 -3.71 6.07 1.12
CA VAL A 137 -4.05 4.89 1.91
C VAL A 137 -4.30 5.26 3.37
N ASP A 138 -3.44 6.09 3.96
CA ASP A 138 -3.61 6.56 5.33
C ASP A 138 -4.92 7.33 5.54
N HIS A 139 -5.20 8.27 4.63
CA HIS A 139 -6.38 9.11 4.70
C HIS A 139 -7.67 8.28 4.53
N GLU A 140 -7.77 7.45 3.50
CA GLU A 140 -8.99 6.69 3.22
C GLU A 140 -9.24 5.61 4.30
N PHE A 141 -8.19 4.97 4.85
CA PHE A 141 -8.36 4.08 6.02
C PHE A 141 -8.89 4.84 7.24
N SER A 142 -8.37 6.04 7.50
CA SER A 142 -8.82 6.89 8.60
C SER A 142 -10.27 7.32 8.42
N GLN A 143 -10.67 7.71 7.20
CA GLN A 143 -12.07 8.04 6.87
C GLN A 143 -13.00 6.83 7.05
N ALA A 144 -12.54 5.62 6.75
CA ALA A 144 -13.28 4.37 6.97
C ALA A 144 -13.29 3.90 8.44
N GLY A 145 -12.69 4.65 9.37
CA GLY A 145 -12.58 4.29 10.79
C GLY A 145 -11.72 3.05 11.03
N LEU A 146 -10.73 2.81 10.18
CA LEU A 146 -9.78 1.72 10.27
C LEU A 146 -8.39 2.22 10.65
N PRO A 147 -7.58 1.41 11.37
CA PRO A 147 -6.18 1.75 11.59
C PRO A 147 -5.41 1.71 10.26
N ALA A 148 -4.72 2.80 9.93
CA ALA A 148 -3.91 2.86 8.73
C ALA A 148 -2.78 1.81 8.72
N PRO A 149 -2.39 1.26 7.55
CA PRO A 149 -1.29 0.32 7.46
C PRO A 149 0.03 0.95 7.90
N LYS A 150 0.87 0.23 8.65
CA LYS A 150 2.13 0.78 9.19
C LYS A 150 3.07 1.39 8.16
N TRP A 151 3.04 0.92 6.92
CA TRP A 151 3.91 1.42 5.85
C TRP A 151 3.49 2.82 5.35
N THR A 152 2.27 3.28 5.67
CA THR A 152 1.80 4.63 5.32
C THR A 152 2.34 5.72 6.25
N ALA A 153 2.93 5.33 7.39
CA ALA A 153 3.53 6.24 8.36
C ALA A 153 4.86 6.88 7.87
N ARG A 154 5.08 6.95 6.55
CA ARG A 154 6.23 7.63 5.97
C ARG A 154 6.20 9.12 6.32
N HIS A 155 7.37 9.64 6.65
CA HIS A 155 7.60 11.06 6.90
C HIS A 155 7.48 11.87 5.60
N SER A 156 7.25 13.18 5.76
CA SER A 156 7.10 14.16 4.68
C SER A 156 8.26 14.10 3.68
N LEU A 157 7.96 14.43 2.41
CA LEU A 157 9.00 14.58 1.39
C LEU A 157 10.05 15.62 1.84
N GLU A 158 11.32 15.37 1.54
CA GLU A 158 12.41 16.31 1.89
C GLU A 158 12.22 17.66 1.18
N GLN A 159 11.76 17.62 -0.07
CA GLN A 159 11.44 18.79 -0.87
C GLN A 159 9.93 18.85 -1.12
N PRO A 160 9.31 20.04 -0.98
CA PRO A 160 7.93 20.25 -1.38
C PRO A 160 7.67 19.80 -2.81
N TRP A 161 6.72 18.90 -2.98
CA TRP A 161 6.23 18.52 -4.30
C TRP A 161 4.90 19.23 -4.56
N VAL A 162 4.94 20.23 -5.44
CA VAL A 162 3.75 20.90 -5.97
C VAL A 162 3.41 20.23 -7.29
N LEU A 163 2.21 19.66 -7.40
CA LEU A 163 1.75 19.14 -8.67
C LEU A 163 1.43 20.32 -9.59
N ASP A 164 2.06 20.35 -10.76
CA ASP A 164 1.80 21.40 -11.75
C ASP A 164 0.35 21.31 -12.21
N THR A 165 -0.37 22.41 -12.10
CA THR A 165 -1.75 22.51 -12.59
C THR A 165 -1.86 23.74 -13.48
N PRO A 166 -2.31 23.61 -14.74
CA PRO A 166 -2.29 24.72 -15.70
C PRO A 166 -3.12 25.96 -15.31
N ARG A 167 -3.91 25.86 -14.23
CA ARG A 167 -4.95 26.82 -13.85
C ARG A 167 -4.65 27.57 -12.55
N LEU A 168 -3.64 27.16 -11.78
CA LEU A 168 -3.31 27.75 -10.49
C LEU A 168 -1.81 28.05 -10.40
N THR A 169 -1.47 29.10 -9.66
CA THR A 169 -0.07 29.32 -9.24
C THR A 169 0.29 28.41 -8.06
N ASP A 170 1.58 28.15 -7.84
CA ASP A 170 2.06 27.36 -6.70
C ASP A 170 1.50 27.85 -5.35
N ASP A 171 1.43 29.16 -5.14
CA ASP A 171 0.86 29.75 -3.92
C ASP A 171 -0.63 29.42 -3.76
N GLN A 172 -1.37 29.44 -4.87
CA GLN A 172 -2.78 29.07 -4.88
C GLN A 172 -2.99 27.58 -4.66
N VAL A 173 -2.11 26.72 -5.22
CA VAL A 173 -2.13 25.27 -4.97
C VAL A 173 -1.88 25.00 -3.50
N ARG A 174 -0.84 25.62 -2.91
CA ARG A 174 -0.52 25.50 -1.48
C ARG A 174 -1.67 25.93 -0.58
N ALA A 175 -2.30 27.06 -0.88
CA ALA A 175 -3.43 27.57 -0.10
C ALA A 175 -4.69 26.69 -0.19
N GLN A 176 -4.85 25.91 -1.27
CA GLN A 176 -6.00 25.03 -1.50
C GLN A 176 -5.71 23.55 -1.17
N THR A 177 -4.50 23.24 -0.71
CA THR A 177 -4.07 21.88 -0.40
C THR A 177 -4.69 21.41 0.92
N PRO A 178 -5.33 20.23 0.96
CA PRO A 178 -5.78 19.64 2.22
C PRO A 178 -4.64 19.38 3.21
N GLU A 179 -4.90 19.56 4.49
CA GLU A 179 -3.91 19.41 5.57
C GLU A 179 -3.17 18.06 5.52
N TRP A 180 -3.90 16.96 5.31
CA TRP A 180 -3.34 15.60 5.29
C TRP A 180 -2.34 15.32 4.13
N LEU A 181 -2.32 16.18 3.10
CA LEU A 181 -1.30 16.18 2.05
C LEU A 181 -0.18 17.18 2.36
N ALA A 182 -0.55 18.39 2.83
CA ALA A 182 0.40 19.44 3.18
C ALA A 182 1.38 19.00 4.28
N GLU A 183 0.91 18.26 5.29
CA GLU A 183 1.76 17.66 6.34
C GLU A 183 2.86 16.76 5.78
N ARG A 184 2.66 16.21 4.57
CA ARG A 184 3.61 15.32 3.88
C ARG A 184 4.44 16.04 2.82
N ASN A 185 4.40 17.37 2.76
CA ASN A 185 5.04 18.18 1.73
C ASN A 185 4.51 17.88 0.30
N ILE A 186 3.27 17.43 0.19
CA ILE A 186 2.58 17.20 -1.09
C ILE A 186 1.53 18.30 -1.25
N PHE A 187 1.59 19.05 -2.35
CA PHE A 187 0.72 20.19 -2.59
C PHE A 187 -0.10 19.97 -3.87
N VAL A 188 -1.39 19.77 -3.68
CA VAL A 188 -2.39 19.55 -4.73
C VAL A 188 -3.67 20.24 -4.27
N ALA A 189 -4.27 21.07 -5.13
CA ALA A 189 -5.49 21.75 -4.77
C ALA A 189 -6.66 20.75 -4.63
N THR A 190 -7.53 20.99 -3.65
CA THR A 190 -8.66 20.09 -3.35
C THR A 190 -9.52 19.75 -4.57
N LYS A 191 -9.72 20.71 -5.47
CA LYS A 191 -10.50 20.52 -6.70
C LYS A 191 -9.88 19.51 -7.67
N ASP A 192 -8.56 19.36 -7.64
CA ASP A 192 -7.80 18.47 -8.53
C ASP A 192 -7.68 17.05 -7.95
N LEU A 193 -8.19 16.83 -6.74
CA LEU A 193 -8.31 15.53 -6.08
C LEU A 193 -9.62 14.79 -6.40
N VAL A 194 -10.50 15.40 -7.20
CA VAL A 194 -11.79 14.85 -7.60
C VAL A 194 -11.67 14.34 -9.04
N THR A 195 -12.06 13.10 -9.26
CA THR A 195 -12.17 12.50 -10.59
C THR A 195 -13.40 13.09 -11.28
N ALA A 196 -13.18 13.72 -12.45
CA ALA A 196 -14.23 14.43 -13.20
C ALA A 196 -15.29 13.50 -13.80
#